data_AF-A0A258IHK6-F1
#
_entry.id   AF-A0A258IHK6-F1
#
_cell.length_a   1.000
_cell.length_b   1.000
_cell.length_c   1.000
_cell.angle_alpha   90.00
_cell.angle_beta   90.00
_cell.angle_gamma   90.00
#
_symmetry.space_group_name_H-M   'P 1'
#
loop_
_entity.id
_entity.type
_entity.pdbx_description
1 polymer ?
#
loop_
_entity_poly.entity_id
_entity_poly.type
_entity_poly.pdbx_seq_one_letter_code
_entity_poly.pdbx_strand_id
1 'polypeptide(L)' 'MGHTVREKSKLLGRVRRIRGQVEAIERALEAETECAAVLQLIASVRGAMNGL' A
#
# COMPACT_ATOMS: atom_id res chain seq x y z
N MET A 1 14.64 11.30 -20.12
CA MET A 1 13.90 11.46 -18.84
C MET A 1 12.59 12.24 -19.03
N GLY A 2 11.74 11.84 -19.98
CA GLY A 2 10.44 12.47 -20.26
C GLY A 2 9.22 11.60 -19.94
N HIS A 3 9.44 10.39 -19.44
CA HIS A 3 8.39 9.38 -19.22
C HIS A 3 7.69 9.53 -17.85
N THR A 4 8.30 10.26 -16.90
CA THR A 4 7.79 10.42 -15.53
C THR A 4 6.66 11.43 -15.41
N VAL A 5 6.57 12.44 -16.29
CA VAL A 5 5.49 13.44 -16.23
C VAL A 5 4.16 12.87 -16.78
N ARG A 6 4.23 12.08 -17.87
CA ARG A 6 3.03 11.49 -18.51
C ARG A 6 2.37 10.41 -17.67
N GLU A 7 3.16 9.71 -16.84
CA GLU A 7 2.67 8.67 -15.93
C GLU A 7 2.55 9.14 -14.49
N LYS A 8 2.89 10.40 -14.18
CA LYS A 8 2.85 10.98 -12.83
C LYS A 8 1.52 10.70 -12.13
N SER A 9 0.39 10.93 -12.82
CA SER A 9 -0.93 10.71 -12.24
C SER A 9 -1.20 9.24 -11.90
N LYS A 10 -0.72 8.30 -12.73
CA LYS A 10 -0.84 6.86 -12.47
C LYS A 10 0.03 6.43 -11.29
N LEU A 11 1.29 6.88 -11.26
CA LEU A 11 2.23 6.62 -10.16
C LEU A 11 1.71 7.20 -8.84
N LEU A 12 1.21 8.43 -8.84
CA LEU A 12 0.56 9.03 -7.67
C LEU A 12 -0.68 8.24 -7.23
N GLY A 13 -1.47 7.71 -8.15
CA GLY A 13 -2.60 6.83 -7.85
C GLY A 13 -2.16 5.55 -7.13
N ARG A 14 -1.09 4.91 -7.62
CA ARG A 14 -0.51 3.72 -6.97
C ARG A 14 0.03 4.03 -5.58
N VAL A 15 0.78 5.13 -5.42
CA VAL A 15 1.29 5.58 -4.11
C VAL A 15 0.16 5.86 -3.13
N ARG A 16 -0.92 6.53 -3.56
CA ARG A 16 -2.10 6.78 -2.72
C ARG A 16 -2.79 5.48 -2.28
N ARG A 17 -2.87 4.48 -3.16
CA ARG A 17 -3.39 3.16 -2.82
C ARG A 17 -2.53 2.47 -1.77
N ILE A 18 -1.20 2.46 -1.95
CA ILE A 18 -0.26 1.88 -0.98
C ILE A 18 -0.43 2.55 0.38
N ARG A 19 -0.55 3.89 0.42
CA ARG A 19 -0.79 4.63 1.66
C ARG A 19 -2.05 4.13 2.39
N GLY A 20 -3.17 3.98 1.69
CA GLY A 20 -4.41 3.46 2.29
C GLY A 20 -4.28 2.02 2.82
N GLN A 21 -3.43 1.19 2.19
CA GLN A 21 -3.12 -0.15 2.71
C GLN A 21 -2.25 -0.10 3.96
N VAL A 22 -1.30 0.84 4.06
CA VAL A 22 -0.49 1.05 5.27
C VAL A 22 -1.36 1.57 6.41
N GLU A 23 -2.24 2.54 6.15
CA GLU A 23 -3.24 3.02 7.13
C GLU A 23 -4.16 1.88 7.61
N ALA A 24 -4.43 0.87 6.78
CA ALA A 24 -5.20 -0.31 7.19
C ALA A 24 -4.42 -1.22 8.15
N ILE A 25 -3.09 -1.32 8.00
CA ILE A 25 -2.24 -2.06 8.95
C ILE A 25 -2.25 -1.36 10.31
N GLU A 26 -2.09 -0.04 10.32
CA GLU A 26 -2.15 0.77 11.55
C GLU A 26 -3.46 0.55 12.30
N ARG A 27 -4.61 0.71 11.62
CA ARG A 27 -5.92 0.44 12.23
C ARG A 27 -6.08 -0.99 12.73
N ALA A 28 -5.54 -1.98 12.02
CA ALA A 28 -5.62 -3.38 12.45
C ALA A 28 -4.79 -3.63 13.73
N LEU A 29 -3.64 -2.96 13.86
CA LEU A 29 -2.82 -3.00 15.06
C LEU A 29 -3.50 -2.28 16.24
N GLU A 30 -4.06 -1.09 16.02
CA GLU A 30 -4.82 -0.34 17.03
C GLU A 30 -6.05 -1.11 17.52
N ALA A 31 -6.70 -1.85 16.63
CA ALA A 31 -7.86 -2.69 16.95
C ALA A 31 -7.48 -4.06 17.52
N GLU A 32 -6.20 -4.33 17.79
CA GLU A 32 -5.68 -5.61 18.30
C GLU A 32 -6.16 -6.82 17.46
N THR A 33 -6.21 -6.65 16.14
CA THR A 33 -6.65 -7.70 15.22
C THR A 33 -5.69 -8.89 15.25
N GLU A 34 -6.22 -10.09 15.04
CA GLU A 34 -5.45 -11.33 14.91
C GLU A 34 -4.20 -11.19 14.02
N CYS A 35 -3.06 -11.70 14.52
CA CYS A 35 -1.76 -11.59 13.87
C CYS A 35 -1.77 -12.07 12.40
N ALA A 36 -2.51 -13.15 12.12
CA ALA A 36 -2.63 -13.68 10.75
C ALA A 36 -3.26 -12.65 9.78
N ALA A 37 -4.27 -11.90 10.22
CA ALA A 37 -4.90 -10.87 9.40
C ALA A 37 -3.96 -9.69 9.16
N VAL A 38 -3.21 -9.27 10.18
CA VAL A 38 -2.18 -8.22 10.05
C VAL A 38 -1.09 -8.64 9.07
N LEU A 39 -0.60 -9.89 9.15
CA LEU A 39 0.40 -10.43 8.22
C LEU A 39 -0.11 -10.48 6.78
N GLN A 40 -1.41 -10.76 6.57
CA GLN A 40 -2.03 -10.75 5.26
C GLN A 40 -2.09 -9.33 4.66
N LEU A 41 -2.39 -8.31 5.47
CA LEU A 41 -2.33 -6.90 5.06
C LEU A 41 -0.89 -6.51 4.67
N ILE A 42 0.10 -6.90 5.46
CA ILE A 42 1.52 -6.65 5.18
C ILE A 42 1.95 -7.30 3.85
N ALA A 43 1.54 -8.55 3.61
CA ALA A 43 1.82 -9.25 2.36
C ALA A 43 1.19 -8.53 1.15
N SER A 44 -0.03 -8.01 1.30
CA SER A 44 -0.73 -7.23 0.28
C SER A 44 0.02 -5.93 -0.05
N VAL A 45 0.49 -5.19 0.97
CA VAL A 45 1.29 -3.96 0.79
C VAL A 45 2.58 -4.27 0.04
N ARG A 46 3.30 -5.34 0.44
CA ARG A 46 4.54 -5.75 -0.22
C ARG A 46 4.32 -6.06 -1.71
N GLY A 47 3.24 -6.75 -2.06
CA GLY A 47 2.86 -7.02 -3.45
C GLY A 47 2.57 -5.73 -4.23
N ALA A 48 1.88 -4.76 -3.61
CA ALA A 48 1.61 -3.46 -4.23
C ALA A 48 2.88 -2.63 -4.45
N MET A 49 3.84 -2.68 -3.53
CA MET A 49 5.15 -2.03 -3.67
C MET A 49 5.99 -2.65 -4.78
N ASN A 50 6.00 -3.98 -4.91
CA ASN A 50 6.74 -4.68 -5.97
C ASN A 50 6.15 -4.43 -7.37
N GLY A 51 4.85 -4.12 -7.45
CA GLY A 51 4.17 -3.80 -8.71
C GLY A 51 4.19 -2.31 -9.09
N LEU A 52 4.76 -1.44 -8.25
CA LEU A 52 4.91 -0.02 -8.52
C LEU A 52 5.96 0.22 -9.60
#